data_AF-A0A2V6EHD7-F1
#
_entry.id   AF-A0A2V6EHD7-F1
#
_cell.length_a   1.000
_cell.length_b   1.000
_cell.length_c   1.000
_cell.angle_alpha   90.00
_cell.angle_beta   90.00
_cell.angle_gamma   90.00
#
_symmetry.space_group_name_H-M   'P 1'
#
loop_
_entity.id
_entity.type
_entity.pdbx_description
1 polymer ?
#
loop_
_entity_poly.entity_id
_entity_poly.type
_entity_poly.pdbx_seq_one_letter_code
_entity_poly.pdbx_strand_id
1 'polypeptide(L)' 'MPPKQEDQSQFVKNSVLYKEFLAEREEILKHKWIESEKVGADIGFEKALLDWIVKHRSSWRDKRIKEARAETKAAS' A
#
# COMPACT_ATOMS: atom_id res chain seq x y z
N MET A 1 -28.17 18.09 13.57
CA MET A 1 -27.24 17.10 14.16
C MET A 1 -26.02 17.06 13.27
N PRO A 2 -24.79 17.25 13.79
CA PRO A 2 -23.61 16.98 12.97
C PRO A 2 -23.56 15.47 12.65
N PRO A 3 -23.11 15.08 11.45
CA PRO A 3 -22.95 13.66 11.13
C PRO A 3 -22.01 13.01 12.15
N LYS A 4 -22.44 11.88 12.72
CA LYS A 4 -21.67 11.09 13.69
C LYS A 4 -20.35 10.66 13.02
N GLN A 5 -19.21 11.04 13.60
CA GLN A 5 -17.86 10.78 13.08
C GLN A 5 -17.58 9.29 12.74
N GLU A 6 -18.34 8.37 13.32
CA GLU A 6 -18.23 6.92 13.07
C GLU A 6 -18.60 6.52 11.63
N ASP A 7 -19.57 7.20 11.01
CA ASP A 7 -20.06 6.89 9.66
C ASP A 7 -18.99 7.24 8.59
N GLN A 8 -18.29 8.36 8.80
CA GLN A 8 -17.19 8.79 7.94
C GLN A 8 -16.01 7.81 8.02
N SER A 9 -15.66 7.34 9.23
CA SER A 9 -14.58 6.35 9.45
C SER A 9 -14.83 5.03 8.71
N GLN A 10 -16.08 4.55 8.71
CA GLN A 10 -16.48 3.34 7.98
C GLN A 10 -16.42 3.54 6.46
N PHE A 11 -16.81 4.72 5.97
CA PHE A 11 -16.73 5.05 4.55
C PHE A 11 -15.28 5.05 4.03
N VAL A 12 -14.33 5.63 4.78
CA VAL A 12 -12.91 5.59 4.38
C VAL A 12 -12.36 4.16 4.39
N LYS A 13 -12.70 3.33 5.38
CA LYS A 13 -12.24 1.93 5.46
C LYS A 13 -12.71 1.08 4.27
N ASN A 14 -13.90 1.36 3.74
CA ASN A 14 -14.44 0.68 2.57
C ASN A 14 -13.96 1.27 1.24
N SER A 15 -13.30 2.44 1.28
CA SER A 15 -12.81 3.12 0.10
C SER A 15 -11.64 2.38 -0.57
N VAL A 16 -11.54 2.53 -1.89
CA VAL A 16 -10.40 2.05 -2.68
C VAL A 16 -9.09 2.65 -2.14
N LEU A 17 -9.10 3.90 -1.70
CA LEU A 17 -7.92 4.58 -1.14
C LEU A 17 -7.34 3.84 0.08
N TYR A 18 -8.19 3.42 1.02
CA TYR A 18 -7.73 2.70 2.20
C TYR A 18 -7.20 1.30 1.85
N LYS A 19 -7.83 0.63 0.89
CA LYS A 19 -7.34 -0.65 0.36
C LYS A 19 -5.96 -0.51 -0.31
N GLU A 20 -5.76 0.52 -1.13
CA GLU A 20 -4.45 0.83 -1.72
C GLU A 20 -3.40 1.15 -0.65
N PHE A 21 -3.77 1.90 0.39
CA PHE A 21 -2.88 2.20 1.50
C PHE A 21 -2.43 0.95 2.26
N LEU A 22 -3.36 0.02 2.52
CA LEU A 22 -3.02 -1.27 3.15
C LEU A 22 -2.10 -2.10 2.26
N ALA A 23 -2.38 -2.17 0.96
CA ALA A 23 -1.53 -2.89 0.01
C ALA A 23 -0.12 -2.28 -0.07
N GLU A 24 0.01 -0.95 -0.11
CA GLU A 24 1.29 -0.26 -0.10
C GLU A 24 2.07 -0.56 1.20
N ARG A 25 1.39 -0.54 2.35
CA ARG A 25 1.99 -0.90 3.65
C ARG A 25 2.48 -2.35 3.68
N GLU A 26 1.74 -3.29 3.11
CA GLU A 26 2.18 -4.69 3.03
C GLU A 26 3.45 -4.86 2.20
N GLU A 27 3.58 -4.14 1.09
CA GLU A 27 4.81 -4.16 0.27
C GLU A 27 6.01 -3.59 1.02
N ILE A 28 5.82 -2.52 1.80
CA ILE A 28 6.88 -1.96 2.67
C ILE A 28 7.31 -2.98 3.74
N LEU A 29 6.36 -3.71 4.33
CA LEU A 29 6.67 -4.75 5.33
C LEU A 29 7.42 -5.93 4.72
N LYS A 30 7.05 -6.36 3.49
CA LYS A 30 7.80 -7.38 2.75
C LYS A 30 9.22 -6.91 2.42
N HIS A 31 9.37 -5.67 1.96
CA HIS A 31 10.68 -5.07 1.68
C HIS A 31 11.55 -5.02 2.93
N LYS A 32 10.98 -4.57 4.05
CA LYS A 32 11.65 -4.58 5.37
C LYS A 32 12.18 -5.95 5.69
N TRP A 33 11.34 -7.00 5.58
CA TRP A 33 11.76 -8.36 5.87
C TRP A 33 12.93 -8.79 4.98
N ILE A 34 12.80 -8.64 3.66
CA ILE A 34 13.84 -9.03 2.68
C ILE A 34 15.18 -8.33 2.98
N GLU A 35 15.16 -7.02 3.23
CA GLU A 35 16.38 -6.26 3.51
C GLU A 35 16.97 -6.60 4.88
N SER A 36 16.14 -6.90 5.88
CA SER A 36 16.61 -7.37 7.19
C SER A 36 17.30 -8.74 7.08
N GLU A 37 16.75 -9.67 6.28
CA GLU A 37 17.37 -10.97 6.02
C GLU A 37 18.75 -10.82 5.36
N LYS A 38 18.90 -9.87 4.43
CA LYS A 38 20.18 -9.62 3.74
C LYS A 38 21.31 -9.16 4.66
N VAL A 39 20.98 -8.40 5.70
CA VAL A 39 21.97 -7.83 6.62
C VAL A 39 22.07 -8.60 7.94
N GLY A 40 21.20 -9.59 8.14
CA GLY A 40 21.15 -10.41 9.36
C GLY A 40 20.64 -9.66 10.60
N ALA A 41 19.95 -8.53 10.42
CA ALA A 41 19.43 -7.71 11.52
C ALA A 41 18.22 -6.89 11.06
N ASP A 42 17.34 -6.51 11.99
CA ASP A 42 16.19 -5.67 11.62
C ASP A 42 16.63 -4.26 11.22
N ILE A 43 16.36 -3.88 9.97
CA ILE A 43 16.68 -2.53 9.47
C ILE A 43 15.71 -1.45 9.97
N GLY A 44 14.57 -1.85 10.55
CA GLY A 44 13.54 -0.94 11.03
C GLY A 44 12.60 -0.42 9.94
N PHE A 45 11.42 0.05 10.35
CA PHE A 45 10.35 0.42 9.42
C PHE A 45 10.67 1.69 8.61
N GLU A 46 11.22 2.73 9.24
CA GLU A 46 11.49 4.00 8.57
C GLU A 46 12.54 3.86 7.46
N LYS A 47 13.62 3.11 7.72
CA LYS A 47 14.64 2.81 6.70
C LYS A 47 14.06 2.02 5.54
N ALA A 48 13.26 0.99 5.82
CA ALA A 48 12.59 0.21 4.78
C ALA A 48 11.60 1.05 3.96
N LEU A 49 10.83 1.92 4.62
CA LEU A 49 9.88 2.83 3.99
C LEU A 49 10.56 3.78 3.01
N LEU A 50 11.61 4.48 3.45
CA LEU A 50 12.33 5.42 2.60
C LEU A 50 12.98 4.72 1.40
N ASP A 51 13.63 3.59 1.65
CA ASP A 51 14.26 2.80 0.59
C ASP A 51 13.24 2.32 -0.45
N TRP A 52 12.11 1.80 0.01
CA TRP A 52 11.04 1.30 -0.85
C TRP A 52 10.35 2.42 -1.65
N ILE A 53 10.12 3.58 -1.03
CA ILE A 53 9.56 4.75 -1.72
C ILE A 53 10.45 5.16 -2.90
N VAL A 54 11.76 5.21 -2.68
CA VAL A 54 12.72 5.65 -3.71
C VAL A 54 12.86 4.62 -4.83
N LYS A 55 12.90 3.32 -4.50
CA LYS A 55 13.27 2.27 -5.47
C LYS A 55 12.09 1.57 -6.14
N HIS A 56 10.94 1.47 -5.47
CA HIS A 56 9.89 0.51 -5.85
C HIS A 56 8.52 1.15 -6.06
N ARG A 57 8.17 2.19 -5.30
CA ARG A 57 6.80 2.72 -5.23
C ARG A 57 6.20 3.12 -6.58
N SER A 58 6.94 3.82 -7.43
CA SER A 58 6.43 4.29 -8.72
C SER A 58 6.03 3.12 -9.62
N SER A 59 6.93 2.14 -9.77
CA SER A 59 6.68 0.92 -10.57
C SER A 59 5.51 0.10 -10.00
N TRP A 60 5.44 -0.03 -8.67
CA TRP A 60 4.34 -0.72 -8.03
C TRP A 60 2.98 -0.05 -8.31
N ARG A 61 2.89 1.28 -8.20
CA ARG A 61 1.68 2.04 -8.54
C ARG A 61 1.28 1.90 -10.00
N ASP A 62 2.23 1.99 -10.92
CA ASP A 62 1.95 1.84 -12.35
C ASP A 62 1.37 0.46 -12.67
N LYS A 63 1.88 -0.59 -12.01
CA LYS A 63 1.35 -1.95 -12.10
C LYS A 63 -0.10 -2.03 -11.60
N ARG A 64 -0.39 -1.49 -10.41
CA ARG A 64 -1.75 -1.46 -9.83
C ARG A 64 -2.76 -0.77 -10.74
N ILE A 65 -2.39 0.37 -11.34
CA ILE A 65 -3.27 1.10 -12.28
C ILE A 65 -3.57 0.26 -13.52
N LYS A 66 -2.56 -0.43 -14.07
CA LYS A 66 -2.76 -1.32 -15.22
C LYS A 66 -3.67 -2.50 -14.89
N GLU A 67 -3.48 -3.12 -13.73
CA GLU A 67 -4.30 -4.23 -13.24
C GLU A 67 -5.76 -3.81 -13.05
N ALA A 68 -6.01 -2.70 -12.35
CA ALA A 68 -7.37 -2.18 -12.14
C ALA A 68 -8.10 -1.85 -13.46
N ARG A 69 -7.37 -1.31 -14.45
CA ARG A 69 -7.92 -1.05 -15.79
C ARG A 69 -8.22 -2.35 -16.54
N ALA A 70 -7.37 -3.36 -16.41
CA ALA A 70 -7.59 -4.67 -17.03
C ALA A 70 -8.81 -5.38 -16.41
N GLU A 71 -8.97 -5.33 -15.09
CA GLU A 71 -10.14 -5.87 -14.38
C GLU A 71 -11.44 -5.19 -14.84
N THR A 72 -11.44 -3.87 -14.97
CA THR A 72 -12.61 -3.12 -15.46
C THR A 72 -12.99 -3.53 -16.89
N LYS A 73 -11.99 -3.78 -17.75
CA LYS A 73 -12.20 -4.21 -19.14
C LYS A 73 -12.68 -5.66 -19.25
N ALA A 74 -12.26 -6.55 -18.35
CA ALA A 74 -12.68 -7.95 -18.34
C ALA A 74 -14.10 -8.14 -17.76
N ALA A 75 -14.58 -7.17 -16.98
CA ALA A 75 -15.92 -7.17 -16.39
C ALA A 75 -16.99 -6.46 -17.25
N SER A 76 -16.62 -5.88 -18.40
CA SER A 76 -17.53 -5.33 -19.43
C SER A 76 -17.69 -6.28 -20.59
#